data_AF-A0A918N6H0-F1
#
_entry.id   AF-A0A918N6H0-F1
#
_cell.length_a   1.000
_cell.length_b   1.000
_cell.length_c   1.000
_cell.angle_alpha   90.00
_cell.angle_beta   90.00
_cell.angle_gamma   90.00
#
_symmetry.space_group_name_H-M   'P 1'
#
loop_
_entity.id
_entity.type
_entity.pdbx_description
1 polymer ?
#
loop_
_entity_poly.entity_id
_entity_poly.type
_entity_poly.pdbx_seq_one_letter_code
_entity_poly.pdbx_strand_id
1 'polypeptide(L)'
;MTEITQEEAINALKRVVAIDAWTENHLILETPIQVDSKTQATRFDISDLRAAVSGLNGASRDNCAQIKWPNRCELLIVRNSSIGPAGILPRDLEELTSSNDTGLRYSIGDPSLEFSLNLLLNDNDAPPRRGALYIQTARRRLRNRTSYGFYEANTSADEFSLTQAVSEAMPFMTLRIESTQARPDFKDVAEAFLFQLAFNYDLSFRVAPNADHLTGAGRVRRRGRAQEAAMDAPRMTYNSDLVHHYQLAVSAESPMLQYLSYYHIAEHFFEKVFNDDFAEQVRRKIADPAFSLKRTKDIQGVIKLVTSNQRKVRDEGGVDEQRALALTLEKFVETDRLLDDLRTHDASLIDYYKENSPSFSENVTVDLEASRETEMKAALAKRIYQTRNSLVHAKDGARPKYSPFIDDDELSKEIPLVRFCAEQVIIAHGKVM
;
A
#
# COMPACT_ATOMS: atom_id res chain seq x y z
N MET A 1 8.16 9.87 -27.84
CA MET A 1 8.00 10.74 -26.65
C MET A 1 8.19 12.18 -27.11
N THR A 2 7.34 13.09 -26.65
CA THR A 2 7.49 14.52 -26.92
C THR A 2 8.67 15.09 -26.16
N GLU A 3 9.46 15.90 -26.85
CA GLU A 3 10.53 16.69 -26.28
C GLU A 3 9.93 17.70 -25.29
N ILE A 4 10.49 17.76 -24.07
CA ILE A 4 10.05 18.70 -23.04
C ILE A 4 10.62 20.06 -23.38
N THR A 5 9.76 21.06 -23.46
CA THR A 5 10.14 22.46 -23.66
C THR A 5 10.49 23.12 -22.33
N GLN A 6 11.30 24.20 -22.40
CA GLN A 6 11.60 25.01 -21.22
C GLN A 6 10.32 25.57 -20.58
N GLU A 7 9.34 25.96 -21.40
CA GLU A 7 8.06 26.52 -20.93
C GLU A 7 7.23 25.49 -20.15
N GLU A 8 7.12 24.26 -20.63
CA GLU A 8 6.47 23.15 -19.92
C GLU A 8 7.14 22.88 -18.57
N ALA A 9 8.47 22.88 -18.52
CA ALA A 9 9.23 22.68 -17.28
C ALA A 9 9.00 23.80 -16.26
N ILE A 10 8.96 25.07 -16.71
CA ILE A 10 8.63 26.22 -15.83
C ILE A 10 7.21 26.11 -15.30
N ASN A 11 6.24 25.76 -16.16
CA ASN A 11 4.85 25.58 -15.75
C ASN A 11 4.68 24.44 -14.73
N ALA A 12 5.44 23.36 -14.88
CA ALA A 12 5.50 22.29 -13.89
C ALA A 12 6.10 22.76 -12.56
N LEU A 13 7.23 23.50 -12.58
CA LEU A 13 7.87 24.04 -11.37
C LEU A 13 6.99 25.02 -10.59
N LYS A 14 6.15 25.80 -11.28
CA LYS A 14 5.19 26.71 -10.62
C LYS A 14 4.32 25.99 -9.59
N ARG A 15 4.12 24.68 -9.69
CA ARG A 15 3.32 23.91 -8.72
C ARG A 15 3.98 23.85 -7.33
N VAL A 16 5.30 23.89 -7.26
CA VAL A 16 6.08 23.71 -6.03
C VAL A 16 6.86 24.96 -5.62
N VAL A 17 7.25 25.80 -6.57
CA VAL A 17 7.93 27.09 -6.36
C VAL A 17 7.03 28.23 -6.85
N ALA A 18 6.90 29.31 -6.08
CA ALA A 18 6.10 30.48 -6.47
C ALA A 18 6.89 31.37 -7.44
N ILE A 19 6.80 31.05 -8.75
CA ILE A 19 7.48 31.79 -9.83
C ILE A 19 6.49 32.76 -10.48
N ASP A 20 6.81 34.05 -10.47
CA ASP A 20 6.01 35.12 -11.07
C ASP A 20 6.32 35.29 -12.57
N ALA A 21 7.60 35.50 -12.88
CA ALA A 21 8.10 35.72 -14.23
C ALA A 21 9.44 35.01 -14.47
N TRP A 22 9.86 34.91 -15.74
CA TRP A 22 11.19 34.43 -16.10
C TRP A 22 11.79 35.28 -17.22
N THR A 23 13.12 35.34 -17.24
CA THR A 23 13.95 36.03 -18.23
C THR A 23 14.86 35.02 -18.94
N GLU A 24 15.73 35.49 -19.84
CA GLU A 24 16.73 34.61 -20.46
C GLU A 24 17.69 33.96 -19.47
N ASN A 25 17.91 34.56 -18.29
CA ASN A 25 18.93 34.12 -17.34
C ASN A 25 18.37 33.74 -15.96
N HIS A 26 17.18 34.23 -15.60
CA HIS A 26 16.66 34.06 -14.24
C HIS A 26 15.17 33.71 -14.20
N LEU A 27 14.80 32.88 -13.22
CA LEU A 27 13.44 32.72 -12.72
C LEU A 27 13.22 33.71 -11.57
N ILE A 28 12.15 34.50 -11.62
CA ILE A 28 11.82 35.53 -10.63
C ILE A 28 10.73 34.98 -9.70
N LEU A 29 10.98 35.04 -8.39
CA LEU A 29 10.06 34.53 -7.39
C LEU A 29 8.98 35.57 -7.06
N GLU A 30 7.73 35.13 -6.98
CA GLU A 30 6.59 35.92 -6.50
C GLU A 30 6.76 36.29 -5.02
N THR A 31 7.25 35.32 -4.23
CA THR A 31 7.55 35.48 -2.82
C THR A 31 8.99 35.09 -2.54
N PRO A 32 9.83 35.97 -1.97
CA PRO A 32 11.19 35.62 -1.58
C PRO A 32 11.23 34.43 -0.63
N ILE A 33 12.20 33.54 -0.82
CA ILE A 33 12.43 32.40 0.07
C ILE A 33 13.51 32.80 1.07
N GLN A 34 13.18 32.75 2.36
CA GLN A 34 14.15 33.03 3.43
C GLN A 34 15.20 31.93 3.47
N VAL A 35 16.48 32.29 3.32
CA VAL A 35 17.59 31.33 3.32
C VAL A 35 18.19 31.18 4.70
N ASP A 36 18.65 32.28 5.27
CA ASP A 36 19.08 32.36 6.66
C ASP A 36 18.48 33.61 7.33
N SER A 37 18.88 33.92 8.57
CA SER A 37 18.40 35.13 9.28
C SER A 37 18.65 36.47 8.58
N LYS A 38 19.51 36.50 7.56
CA LYS A 38 20.02 37.69 6.86
C LYS A 38 19.86 37.63 5.33
N THR A 39 19.65 36.44 4.74
CA THR A 39 19.60 36.26 3.29
C THR A 39 18.24 35.77 2.80
N GLN A 40 17.83 36.26 1.63
CA GLN A 40 16.62 35.84 0.91
C GLN A 40 16.97 35.56 -0.54
N ALA A 41 16.48 34.44 -1.07
CA ALA A 41 16.49 34.19 -2.50
C ALA A 41 15.26 34.85 -3.11
N THR A 42 15.48 35.73 -4.08
CA THR A 42 14.41 36.41 -4.85
C THR A 42 14.34 35.92 -6.30
N ARG A 43 15.38 35.22 -6.75
CA ARG A 43 15.53 34.70 -8.10
C ARG A 43 16.42 33.45 -8.09
N PHE A 44 16.28 32.62 -9.13
CA PHE A 44 17.18 31.51 -9.40
C PHE A 44 17.76 31.63 -10.81
N ASP A 45 18.99 31.17 -11.03
CA ASP A 45 19.53 31.01 -12.37
C ASP A 45 18.72 29.94 -13.13
N ILE A 46 18.40 30.22 -14.39
CA ILE A 46 17.67 29.31 -15.26
C ILE A 46 18.58 28.24 -15.90
N SER A 47 19.90 28.39 -15.82
CA SER A 47 20.89 27.47 -16.38
C SER A 47 20.73 26.05 -15.81
N ASP A 48 20.49 25.92 -14.50
CA ASP A 48 20.18 24.64 -13.83
C ASP A 48 18.94 23.98 -14.44
N LEU A 49 17.87 24.75 -14.66
CA LEU A 49 16.65 24.26 -15.29
C LEU A 49 16.90 23.79 -16.71
N ARG A 50 17.64 24.59 -17.52
CA ARG A 50 17.97 24.22 -18.90
C ARG A 50 18.80 22.94 -18.97
N ALA A 51 19.79 22.81 -18.10
CA ALA A 51 20.60 21.60 -18.00
C ALA A 51 19.73 20.39 -17.65
N ALA A 52 18.82 20.54 -16.68
CA ALA A 52 17.90 19.48 -16.29
C ALA A 52 16.92 19.09 -17.40
N VAL A 53 16.33 20.06 -18.13
CA VAL A 53 15.46 19.78 -19.30
C VAL A 53 16.24 19.03 -20.38
N SER A 54 17.45 19.48 -20.70
CA SER A 54 18.30 18.81 -21.70
C SER A 54 18.65 17.38 -21.27
N GLY A 55 18.99 17.18 -19.99
CA GLY A 55 19.28 15.86 -19.43
C GLY A 55 18.07 14.92 -19.48
N LEU A 56 16.88 15.44 -19.13
CA LEU A 56 15.64 14.68 -19.10
C LEU A 56 15.14 14.30 -20.50
N ASN A 57 15.37 15.14 -21.51
CA ASN A 57 15.08 14.81 -22.91
C ASN A 57 15.96 13.66 -23.45
N GLY A 58 17.13 13.43 -22.86
CA GLY A 58 17.99 12.29 -23.17
C GLY A 58 17.66 11.00 -22.41
N ALA A 59 16.60 10.99 -21.59
CA ALA A 59 16.24 9.87 -20.73
C ALA A 59 15.08 9.01 -21.29
N SER A 60 15.10 7.71 -20.97
CA SER A 60 13.91 6.85 -21.02
C SER A 60 13.06 7.12 -19.77
N ARG A 61 11.80 7.51 -19.98
CA ARG A 61 10.84 7.90 -18.93
C ARG A 61 9.61 7.00 -19.00
N ASP A 62 9.80 5.72 -18.70
CA ASP A 62 8.74 4.71 -18.80
C ASP A 62 7.62 4.97 -17.77
N ASN A 63 7.96 5.58 -16.62
CA ASN A 63 7.02 6.02 -15.61
C ASN A 63 7.54 7.26 -14.84
N CYS A 64 6.74 7.78 -13.91
CA CYS A 64 7.09 8.96 -13.12
C CYS A 64 8.04 8.68 -11.94
N ALA A 65 8.21 7.41 -11.54
CA ALA A 65 8.99 7.00 -10.37
C ALA A 65 10.41 6.52 -10.73
N GLN A 66 10.73 6.34 -12.01
CA GLN A 66 11.99 5.78 -12.48
C GLN A 66 12.41 6.47 -13.78
N ILE A 67 13.66 6.92 -13.83
CA ILE A 67 14.26 7.55 -15.00
C ILE A 67 15.56 6.85 -15.32
N LYS A 68 15.77 6.54 -16.60
CA LYS A 68 16.93 5.76 -17.05
C LYS A 68 17.63 6.47 -18.21
N TRP A 69 18.94 6.48 -18.15
CA TRP A 69 19.86 6.80 -19.23
C TRP A 69 20.70 5.56 -19.54
N PRO A 70 21.48 5.54 -20.63
CA PRO A 70 22.30 4.38 -20.96
C PRO A 70 23.20 3.93 -19.80
N ASN A 71 23.85 4.88 -19.11
CA ASN A 71 24.86 4.63 -18.10
C ASN A 71 24.49 5.12 -16.69
N ARG A 72 23.27 5.62 -16.47
CA ARG A 72 22.79 5.99 -15.13
C ARG A 72 21.29 5.79 -14.99
N CYS A 73 20.81 5.57 -13.78
CA CYS A 73 19.39 5.62 -13.46
C CYS A 73 19.12 6.37 -12.15
N GLU A 74 17.90 6.85 -12.01
CA GLU A 74 17.40 7.41 -10.76
C GLU A 74 16.02 6.83 -10.46
N LEU A 75 15.87 6.31 -9.25
CA LEU A 75 14.71 5.54 -8.80
C LEU A 75 14.15 6.15 -7.52
N LEU A 76 12.86 6.45 -7.48
CA LEU A 76 12.19 6.82 -6.24
C LEU A 76 12.20 5.64 -5.27
N ILE A 77 12.69 5.87 -4.05
CA ILE A 77 12.68 4.87 -2.98
C ILE A 77 11.80 5.32 -1.82
N VAL A 78 11.10 4.36 -1.23
CA VAL A 78 10.20 4.60 -0.09
C VAL A 78 10.65 3.71 1.06
N ARG A 79 10.73 4.29 2.25
CA ARG A 79 11.03 3.53 3.47
C ARG A 79 9.84 2.66 3.84
N ASN A 80 10.09 1.40 4.19
CA ASN A 80 9.03 0.45 4.57
C ASN A 80 8.59 0.57 6.04
N SER A 81 9.06 1.60 6.77
CA SER A 81 8.78 1.78 8.20
C SER A 81 7.90 2.99 8.50
N SER A 82 7.13 2.87 9.58
CA SER A 82 6.21 3.88 10.09
C SER A 82 6.93 5.16 10.50
N ILE A 83 7.04 6.12 9.58
CA ILE A 83 7.31 7.50 9.96
C ILE A 83 5.94 8.18 10.07
N GLY A 84 5.56 8.51 11.31
CA GLY A 84 4.36 9.26 11.62
C GLY A 84 4.29 10.63 10.91
N PRO A 85 3.26 11.45 11.19
CA PRO A 85 3.00 12.71 10.50
C PRO A 85 4.11 13.77 10.63
N ALA A 86 5.16 13.50 11.41
CA ALA A 86 6.36 14.32 11.48
C ALA A 86 7.37 14.06 10.36
N GLY A 87 7.23 13.01 9.53
CA GLY A 87 7.74 12.92 8.16
C GLY A 87 9.20 13.27 7.86
N ILE A 88 10.04 13.48 8.87
CA ILE A 88 11.47 13.65 8.71
C ILE A 88 12.00 12.23 8.57
N LEU A 89 12.21 11.80 7.32
CA LEU A 89 13.25 10.81 7.06
C LEU A 89 14.45 11.28 7.87
N PRO A 90 15.00 10.46 8.79
CA PRO A 90 16.22 10.85 9.45
C PRO A 90 17.19 11.24 8.34
N ARG A 91 17.66 12.50 8.36
CA ARG A 91 18.79 12.92 7.51
C ARG A 91 20.09 12.23 7.92
N ASP A 92 19.99 11.21 8.76
CA ASP A 92 21.06 10.35 9.24
C ASP A 92 21.67 9.49 8.11
N LEU A 93 20.99 9.35 6.97
CA LEU A 93 21.65 8.99 5.72
C LEU A 93 22.11 10.29 5.04
N GLU A 94 23.25 10.82 5.47
CA GLU A 94 24.08 11.65 4.59
C GLU A 94 24.32 10.87 3.29
N GLU A 95 24.45 11.56 2.13
CA GLU A 95 24.54 10.94 0.80
C GLU A 95 25.40 9.66 0.81
N LEU A 96 24.75 8.49 0.88
CA LEU A 96 25.49 7.26 1.05
C LEU A 96 26.05 6.86 -0.29
N THR A 97 27.31 7.22 -0.51
CA THR A 97 27.99 6.92 -1.76
C THR A 97 28.80 5.64 -1.61
N SER A 98 28.44 4.64 -2.42
CA SER A 98 29.17 3.37 -2.51
C SER A 98 29.72 3.24 -3.92
N SER A 99 31.00 2.90 -4.06
CA SER A 99 31.59 2.50 -5.34
C SER A 99 32.14 1.10 -5.22
N ASN A 100 31.89 0.26 -6.23
CA ASN A 100 32.44 -1.09 -6.27
C ASN A 100 33.48 -1.24 -7.39
N ASP A 101 34.26 -2.33 -7.32
CA ASP A 101 35.29 -2.67 -8.32
C ASP A 101 34.71 -2.91 -9.73
N THR A 102 33.38 -3.05 -9.85
CA THR A 102 32.68 -3.20 -11.13
C THR A 102 32.40 -1.86 -11.83
N GLY A 103 32.79 -0.73 -11.23
CA GLY A 103 32.59 0.60 -11.80
C GLY A 103 31.17 1.15 -11.61
N LEU A 104 30.42 0.63 -10.63
CA LEU A 104 29.13 1.18 -10.23
C LEU A 104 29.31 2.13 -9.07
N ARG A 105 28.61 3.26 -9.14
CA ARG A 105 28.45 4.19 -8.04
C ARG A 105 26.98 4.27 -7.67
N TYR A 106 26.68 4.12 -6.39
CA TYR A 106 25.35 4.28 -5.81
C TYR A 106 25.35 5.54 -4.97
N SER A 107 24.28 6.32 -5.02
CA SER A 107 24.02 7.38 -4.04
C SER A 107 22.55 7.40 -3.67
N ILE A 108 22.28 7.57 -2.38
CA ILE A 108 20.95 7.82 -1.85
C ILE A 108 20.90 9.25 -1.35
N GLY A 109 19.86 9.99 -1.72
CA GLY A 109 19.67 11.34 -1.23
C GLY A 109 18.45 12.02 -1.82
N ASP A 110 18.48 13.35 -1.80
CA ASP A 110 17.45 14.18 -2.41
C ASP A 110 17.35 13.92 -3.93
N PRO A 111 16.14 14.04 -4.51
CA PRO A 111 15.93 13.87 -5.93
C PRO A 111 16.72 14.92 -6.72
N SER A 112 17.24 14.51 -7.89
CA SER A 112 17.78 15.47 -8.85
C SER A 112 16.70 16.42 -9.38
N LEU A 113 17.13 17.52 -9.99
CA LEU A 113 16.21 18.44 -10.67
C LEU A 113 15.53 17.74 -11.86
N GLU A 114 16.25 16.90 -12.62
CA GLU A 114 15.68 16.08 -13.67
C GLU A 114 14.57 15.16 -13.16
N PHE A 115 14.81 14.51 -12.02
CA PHE A 115 13.83 13.59 -11.42
C PHE A 115 12.59 14.32 -10.93
N SER A 116 12.79 15.43 -10.22
CA SER A 116 11.71 16.27 -9.70
C SER A 116 10.85 16.82 -10.83
N LEU A 117 11.45 17.27 -11.94
CA LEU A 117 10.74 17.73 -13.13
C LEU A 117 9.91 16.61 -13.77
N ASN A 118 10.48 15.42 -13.94
CA ASN A 118 9.74 14.26 -14.47
C ASN A 118 8.49 13.96 -13.64
N LEU A 119 8.62 14.00 -12.30
CA LEU A 119 7.48 13.76 -11.43
C LEU A 119 6.37 14.83 -11.62
N LEU A 120 6.76 16.10 -11.67
CA LEU A 120 5.81 17.22 -11.84
C LEU A 120 5.12 17.25 -13.20
N LEU A 121 5.82 16.82 -14.26
CA LEU A 121 5.31 16.76 -15.63
C LEU A 121 4.32 15.61 -15.84
N ASN A 122 4.51 14.48 -15.15
CA ASN A 122 3.63 13.31 -15.27
C ASN A 122 2.40 13.38 -14.35
N ASP A 123 2.37 14.28 -13.36
CA ASP A 123 1.23 14.47 -12.46
C ASP A 123 0.12 15.37 -13.05
N ASN A 124 -0.03 15.42 -14.38
CA ASN A 124 -1.07 16.18 -15.08
C ASN A 124 -2.42 15.44 -15.17
N ASP A 125 -2.42 14.11 -15.01
CA ASP A 125 -3.63 13.26 -15.15
C ASP A 125 -4.30 12.88 -13.83
N ALA A 126 -3.78 13.33 -12.68
CA ALA A 126 -4.37 13.03 -11.37
C ALA A 126 -5.64 13.88 -11.12
N PRO A 127 -6.79 13.28 -10.74
CA PRO A 127 -8.03 14.02 -10.54
C PRO A 127 -7.88 15.11 -9.45
N PRO A 128 -8.42 16.32 -9.65
CA PRO A 128 -8.16 17.50 -8.81
C PRO A 128 -8.58 17.34 -7.34
N ARG A 129 -9.44 16.35 -7.01
CA ARG A 129 -9.89 16.06 -5.65
C ARG A 129 -8.86 15.30 -4.79
N ARG A 130 -7.76 14.82 -5.39
CA ARG A 130 -6.63 14.15 -4.72
C ARG A 130 -5.29 14.78 -5.14
N GLY A 131 -5.22 16.11 -5.28
CA GLY A 131 -3.93 16.77 -5.51
C GLY A 131 -2.93 16.30 -4.46
N ALA A 132 -1.80 15.77 -4.90
CA ALA A 132 -0.92 15.05 -4.01
C ALA A 132 -0.50 15.93 -2.83
N LEU A 133 -0.68 15.44 -1.60
CA LEU A 133 -0.42 16.15 -0.35
C LEU A 133 0.96 16.84 -0.33
N TYR A 134 1.94 16.25 -1.03
CA TYR A 134 3.26 16.83 -1.19
C TYR A 134 3.27 18.15 -1.98
N ILE A 135 2.48 18.29 -3.05
CA ILE A 135 2.38 19.54 -3.84
C ILE A 135 1.64 20.61 -3.04
N GLN A 136 0.56 20.22 -2.35
CA GLN A 136 -0.24 21.15 -1.54
C GLN A 136 0.58 21.82 -0.43
N THR A 137 1.60 21.11 0.08
CA THR A 137 2.46 21.59 1.16
C THR A 137 3.82 22.09 0.70
N ALA A 138 4.21 21.86 -0.56
CA ALA A 138 5.52 22.21 -1.13
C ALA A 138 5.89 23.69 -0.91
N ARG A 139 5.03 24.62 -1.37
CA ARG A 139 5.24 26.07 -1.17
C ARG A 139 5.28 26.46 0.31
N ARG A 140 4.50 25.77 1.16
CA ARG A 140 4.49 26.01 2.61
C ARG A 140 5.82 25.58 3.25
N ARG A 141 6.43 24.47 2.81
CA ARG A 141 7.75 24.02 3.29
C ARG A 141 8.82 25.06 2.96
N LEU A 142 8.83 25.55 1.72
CA LEU A 142 9.75 26.61 1.29
C LEU A 142 9.56 27.93 2.03
N ARG A 143 8.32 28.27 2.40
CA ARG A 143 8.07 29.48 3.21
C ARG A 143 8.50 29.31 4.67
N ASN A 144 8.37 28.10 5.21
CA ASN A 144 8.57 27.80 6.64
C ASN A 144 9.82 26.93 6.88
N ARG A 145 10.92 27.14 6.14
CA ARG A 145 12.15 26.33 6.22
C ARG A 145 12.68 26.14 7.65
N THR A 146 12.57 27.18 8.49
CA THR A 146 12.94 27.16 9.92
C THR A 146 12.15 26.13 10.73
N SER A 147 10.84 26.07 10.55
CA SER A 147 9.96 25.15 11.27
C SER A 147 10.14 23.68 10.88
N TYR A 148 10.79 23.42 9.74
CA TYR A 148 11.07 22.08 9.23
C TYR A 148 12.54 21.65 9.42
N GLY A 149 13.34 22.39 10.19
CA GLY A 149 14.70 22.00 10.54
C GLY A 149 15.74 22.11 9.40
N PHE A 150 15.45 22.83 8.33
CA PHE A 150 16.40 23.03 7.21
C PHE A 150 17.55 24.00 7.53
N TYR A 151 17.53 24.68 8.68
CA TYR A 151 18.52 25.71 9.05
C TYR A 151 19.84 25.17 9.60
N GLU A 152 19.90 23.92 10.11
CA GLU A 152 21.10 23.40 10.79
C GLU A 152 22.03 22.58 9.89
N ALA A 153 21.61 22.26 8.65
CA ALA A 153 22.45 21.56 7.69
C ALA A 153 23.18 22.56 6.79
N ASN A 154 24.43 22.90 7.14
CA ASN A 154 25.46 23.47 6.28
C ASN A 154 25.05 24.62 5.35
N THR A 155 25.05 25.86 5.84
CA THR A 155 25.15 27.05 4.97
C THR A 155 26.50 27.72 5.16
N SER A 156 27.55 27.01 4.74
CA SER A 156 28.87 27.61 4.47
C SER A 156 29.15 27.72 2.96
N ALA A 157 28.15 27.54 2.10
CA ALA A 157 28.30 27.55 0.66
C ALA A 157 27.43 28.64 0.01
N ASP A 158 28.02 29.29 -0.98
CA ASP A 158 27.43 30.30 -1.85
C ASP A 158 26.07 29.89 -2.44
N GLU A 159 25.15 30.86 -2.50
CA GLU A 159 23.89 30.91 -3.26
C GLU A 159 22.93 29.70 -3.16
N PHE A 160 21.80 29.88 -2.46
CA PHE A 160 20.68 28.93 -2.45
C PHE A 160 20.15 28.66 -3.86
N SER A 161 20.35 27.44 -4.37
CA SER A 161 20.10 27.10 -5.79
C SER A 161 18.68 26.61 -6.05
N LEU A 162 18.29 26.55 -7.34
CA LEU A 162 16.99 26.02 -7.75
C LEU A 162 16.86 24.54 -7.34
N THR A 163 17.92 23.75 -7.53
CA THR A 163 17.94 22.33 -7.16
C THR A 163 17.66 22.16 -5.66
N GLN A 164 18.34 22.92 -4.80
CA GLN A 164 18.10 22.88 -3.35
C GLN A 164 16.66 23.26 -3.01
N ALA A 165 16.13 24.33 -3.61
CA ALA A 165 14.75 24.74 -3.38
C ALA A 165 13.74 23.65 -3.77
N VAL A 166 13.94 22.99 -4.91
CA VAL A 166 13.04 21.92 -5.37
C VAL A 166 13.15 20.68 -4.46
N SER A 167 14.35 20.27 -4.07
CA SER A 167 14.58 19.16 -3.15
C SER A 167 13.91 19.39 -1.78
N GLU A 168 13.98 20.61 -1.23
CA GLU A 168 13.29 20.93 0.02
C GLU A 168 11.76 21.01 -0.11
N ALA A 169 11.27 21.45 -1.27
CA ALA A 169 9.84 21.47 -1.57
C ALA A 169 9.27 20.04 -1.70
N MET A 170 10.09 19.12 -2.19
CA MET A 170 9.76 17.73 -2.50
C MET A 170 10.70 16.76 -1.76
N PRO A 171 10.54 16.60 -0.43
CA PRO A 171 11.44 15.84 0.43
C PRO A 171 11.20 14.32 0.27
N PHE A 172 11.52 13.82 -0.91
CA PHE A 172 11.55 12.40 -1.24
C PHE A 172 12.99 11.92 -1.29
N MET A 173 13.16 10.60 -1.37
CA MET A 173 14.47 10.00 -1.45
C MET A 173 14.59 9.24 -2.76
N THR A 174 15.69 9.42 -3.47
CA THR A 174 16.00 8.65 -4.67
C THR A 174 17.27 7.83 -4.49
N LEU A 175 17.31 6.70 -5.18
CA LEU A 175 18.51 5.93 -5.42
C LEU A 175 19.03 6.27 -6.82
N ARG A 176 20.21 6.86 -6.87
CA ARG A 176 20.96 7.13 -8.10
C ARG A 176 22.01 6.04 -8.27
N ILE A 177 22.07 5.48 -9.48
CA ILE A 177 23.06 4.47 -9.86
C ILE A 177 23.76 4.96 -11.11
N GLU A 178 25.08 5.15 -11.04
CA GLU A 178 25.94 5.49 -12.16
C GLU A 178 26.83 4.30 -12.52
N SER A 179 27.05 4.10 -13.81
CA SER A 179 27.86 3.02 -14.35
C SER A 179 28.85 3.59 -15.37
N THR A 180 30.04 3.01 -15.43
CA THR A 180 31.03 3.34 -16.48
C THR A 180 30.58 2.89 -17.88
N GLN A 181 29.74 1.85 -17.95
CA GLN A 181 29.22 1.29 -19.21
C GLN A 181 27.70 1.34 -19.25
N ALA A 182 27.16 1.33 -20.47
CA ALA A 182 25.73 1.27 -20.67
C ALA A 182 25.17 -0.09 -20.23
N ARG A 183 24.05 -0.09 -19.48
CA ARG A 183 23.49 -1.34 -18.93
C ARG A 183 21.96 -1.31 -18.84
N PRO A 184 21.27 -2.45 -19.07
CA PRO A 184 19.81 -2.53 -18.98
C PRO A 184 19.29 -2.99 -17.61
N ASP A 185 20.15 -3.64 -16.81
CA ASP A 185 19.82 -4.38 -15.57
C ASP A 185 19.88 -3.51 -14.29
N PHE A 186 19.61 -2.21 -14.42
CA PHE A 186 19.59 -1.29 -13.28
C PHE A 186 18.63 -1.70 -12.16
N LYS A 187 17.56 -2.44 -12.49
CA LYS A 187 16.59 -2.95 -11.50
C LYS A 187 17.24 -3.96 -10.56
N ASP A 188 17.91 -4.97 -11.11
CA ASP A 188 18.52 -6.06 -10.33
C ASP A 188 19.64 -5.52 -9.43
N VAL A 189 20.40 -4.55 -9.97
CA VAL A 189 21.47 -3.85 -9.27
C VAL A 189 20.95 -2.97 -8.14
N ALA A 190 19.83 -2.28 -8.36
CA ALA A 190 19.14 -1.52 -7.32
C ALA A 190 18.65 -2.44 -6.19
N GLU A 191 17.99 -3.54 -6.52
CA GLU A 191 17.50 -4.52 -5.54
C GLU A 191 18.65 -5.12 -4.71
N ALA A 192 19.80 -5.44 -5.34
CA ALA A 192 20.99 -5.90 -4.63
C ALA A 192 21.54 -4.84 -3.65
N PHE A 193 21.56 -3.57 -4.05
CA PHE A 193 22.00 -2.48 -3.18
C PHE A 193 21.02 -2.25 -2.02
N LEU A 194 19.71 -2.27 -2.27
CA LEU A 194 18.70 -2.15 -1.23
C LEU A 194 18.75 -3.32 -0.23
N PHE A 195 19.04 -4.53 -0.70
CA PHE A 195 19.32 -5.67 0.17
C PHE A 195 20.55 -5.41 1.05
N GLN A 196 21.63 -4.90 0.48
CA GLN A 196 22.85 -4.59 1.23
C GLN A 196 22.61 -3.50 2.29
N LEU A 197 21.78 -2.50 1.99
CA LEU A 197 21.36 -1.50 2.97
C LEU A 197 20.54 -2.10 4.11
N ALA A 198 19.55 -2.92 3.79
CA ALA A 198 18.74 -3.61 4.79
C ALA A 198 19.61 -4.53 5.67
N PHE A 199 20.55 -5.26 5.06
CA PHE A 199 21.40 -6.21 5.77
C PHE A 199 22.40 -5.53 6.71
N ASN A 200 23.04 -4.44 6.28
CA ASN A 200 24.11 -3.80 7.07
C ASN A 200 23.61 -2.73 8.03
N TYR A 201 22.49 -2.06 7.70
CA TYR A 201 22.01 -0.89 8.46
C TYR A 201 20.59 -1.05 9.01
N ASP A 202 19.93 -2.19 8.77
CA ASP A 202 18.50 -2.39 9.11
C ASP A 202 17.58 -1.34 8.47
N LEU A 203 18.01 -0.79 7.33
CA LEU A 203 17.28 0.22 6.59
C LEU A 203 16.53 -0.43 5.42
N SER A 204 15.24 -0.68 5.64
CA SER A 204 14.36 -1.26 4.62
C SER A 204 13.76 -0.18 3.72
N PHE A 205 14.17 -0.20 2.46
CA PHE A 205 13.62 0.62 1.38
C PHE A 205 13.08 -0.28 0.26
N ARG A 206 12.16 0.26 -0.52
CA ARG A 206 11.68 -0.33 -1.77
C ARG A 206 11.70 0.69 -2.90
N VAL A 207 11.88 0.23 -4.12
CA VAL A 207 11.66 1.06 -5.32
C VAL A 207 10.16 1.27 -5.53
N ALA A 208 9.74 2.52 -5.69
CA ALA A 208 8.34 2.82 -5.98
C ALA A 208 7.99 2.45 -7.44
N PRO A 209 6.89 1.71 -7.69
CA PRO A 209 6.38 1.48 -9.04
C PRO A 209 5.81 2.75 -9.69
N ASN A 210 5.19 3.63 -8.89
CA ASN A 210 4.52 4.85 -9.33
C ASN A 210 4.55 5.95 -8.25
N ALA A 211 4.00 7.13 -8.58
CA ALA A 211 3.89 8.27 -7.67
C ALA A 211 2.74 8.15 -6.64
N ASP A 212 1.85 7.16 -6.73
CA ASP A 212 0.71 7.02 -5.80
C ASP A 212 1.17 6.71 -4.36
N HIS A 213 2.37 6.13 -4.21
CA HIS A 213 2.99 5.97 -2.91
C HIS A 213 3.31 7.32 -2.23
N LEU A 214 3.47 8.39 -3.00
CA LEU A 214 3.67 9.76 -2.49
C LEU A 214 2.35 10.42 -2.06
N THR A 215 1.23 9.98 -2.64
CA THR A 215 -0.11 10.52 -2.37
C THR A 215 -0.83 9.81 -1.23
N GLY A 216 -0.35 8.61 -0.85
CA GLY A 216 -1.00 7.75 0.12
C GLY A 216 -2.33 7.17 -0.38
N ALA A 217 -2.58 7.23 -1.70
CA ALA A 217 -3.84 6.81 -2.33
C ALA A 217 -4.14 5.31 -2.19
N GLY A 218 -3.12 4.47 -1.96
CA GLY A 218 -3.27 3.03 -1.69
C GLY A 218 -3.64 2.68 -0.25
N ARG A 219 -3.77 3.66 0.67
CA ARG A 219 -4.17 3.38 2.05
C ARG A 219 -5.69 3.23 2.13
N VAL A 220 -6.20 2.10 2.63
CA VAL A 220 -7.60 1.93 3.07
C VAL A 220 -7.84 2.74 4.35
N ARG A 221 -7.69 4.07 4.25
CA ARG A 221 -8.17 4.99 5.27
C ARG A 221 -9.65 5.15 5.03
N ARG A 222 -10.45 4.39 5.77
CA ARG A 222 -11.84 4.80 5.96
C ARG A 222 -11.78 6.23 6.49
N ARG A 223 -12.28 7.20 5.71
CA ARG A 223 -12.59 8.53 6.27
C ARG A 223 -13.33 8.26 7.57
N GLY A 224 -12.86 8.81 8.69
CA GLY A 224 -13.48 8.60 9.98
C GLY A 224 -15.00 8.74 9.81
N ARG A 225 -15.77 7.71 10.18
CA ARG A 225 -17.24 7.72 10.05
C ARG A 225 -17.85 8.88 10.83
N ALA A 226 -17.15 9.38 11.85
CA ALA A 226 -17.54 10.50 12.69
C ALA A 226 -16.80 11.78 12.28
N GLN A 227 -17.53 12.91 12.26
CA GLN A 227 -16.90 14.23 12.41
C GLN A 227 -16.12 14.26 13.74
N GLU A 228 -15.01 15.00 13.81
CA GLU A 228 -14.08 15.02 14.95
C GLU A 228 -14.75 15.26 16.33
N ALA A 229 -15.98 15.78 16.36
CA ALA A 229 -16.75 16.05 17.57
C ALA A 229 -17.85 15.02 17.92
N ALA A 230 -18.00 13.92 17.18
CA ALA A 230 -19.14 12.99 17.31
C ALA A 230 -18.80 11.60 17.89
N MET A 231 -17.69 11.45 18.63
CA MET A 231 -17.31 10.18 19.22
C MET A 231 -18.01 9.95 20.57
N ASP A 232 -18.94 9.00 20.60
CA ASP A 232 -19.55 8.49 21.84
C ASP A 232 -18.59 7.55 22.59
N ALA A 233 -18.74 7.48 23.91
CA ALA A 233 -18.12 6.43 24.72
C ALA A 233 -18.62 5.02 24.30
N PRO A 234 -17.76 3.98 24.36
CA PRO A 234 -18.15 2.64 23.96
C PRO A 234 -19.29 2.11 24.83
N ARG A 235 -20.26 1.44 24.18
CA ARG A 235 -21.41 0.78 24.83
C ARG A 235 -21.23 -0.74 24.92
N MET A 236 -20.17 -1.27 24.32
CA MET A 236 -19.86 -2.69 24.28
C MET A 236 -18.39 -2.91 24.62
N THR A 237 -18.11 -4.06 25.23
CA THR A 237 -16.79 -4.65 25.34
C THR A 237 -16.60 -5.71 24.26
N TYR A 238 -15.35 -5.91 23.85
CA TYR A 238 -14.97 -6.86 22.79
C TYR A 238 -13.84 -7.77 23.30
N ASN A 239 -13.66 -8.91 22.64
CA ASN A 239 -12.52 -9.79 22.90
C ASN A 239 -11.21 -9.05 22.56
N SER A 240 -10.27 -9.01 23.51
CA SER A 240 -8.98 -8.33 23.37
C SER A 240 -8.19 -8.81 22.16
N ASP A 241 -8.18 -10.12 21.90
CA ASP A 241 -7.37 -10.71 20.83
C ASP A 241 -7.87 -10.24 19.47
N LEU A 242 -9.20 -10.20 19.29
CA LEU A 242 -9.82 -9.68 18.06
C LEU A 242 -9.55 -8.19 17.89
N VAL A 243 -9.63 -7.42 18.98
CA VAL A 243 -9.32 -5.98 18.95
C VAL A 243 -7.85 -5.76 18.59
N HIS A 244 -6.92 -6.53 19.16
CA HIS A 244 -5.49 -6.40 18.85
C HIS A 244 -5.19 -6.73 17.38
N HIS A 245 -5.78 -7.79 16.81
CA HIS A 245 -5.65 -8.08 15.39
C HIS A 245 -6.24 -6.98 14.52
N TYR A 246 -7.39 -6.41 14.90
CA TYR A 246 -7.98 -5.28 14.18
C TYR A 246 -7.08 -4.03 14.24
N GLN A 247 -6.55 -3.69 15.42
CA GLN A 247 -5.63 -2.55 15.58
C GLN A 247 -4.32 -2.76 14.80
N LEU A 248 -3.77 -3.98 14.81
CA LEU A 248 -2.63 -4.35 14.00
C LEU A 248 -2.92 -4.12 12.52
N ALA A 249 -4.06 -4.61 12.03
CA ALA A 249 -4.49 -4.42 10.64
C ALA A 249 -4.66 -2.92 10.28
N VAL A 250 -5.24 -2.11 11.16
CA VAL A 250 -5.43 -0.67 10.92
C VAL A 250 -4.10 0.09 10.92
N SER A 251 -3.15 -0.33 11.75
CA SER A 251 -1.83 0.30 11.90
C SER A 251 -0.82 -0.15 10.83
N ALA A 252 -1.02 -1.33 10.24
CA ALA A 252 -0.07 -1.95 9.31
C ALA A 252 0.08 -1.15 8.01
N GLU A 253 1.31 -1.03 7.52
CA GLU A 253 1.60 -0.38 6.23
C GLU A 253 1.64 -1.38 5.06
N SER A 254 1.98 -2.64 5.34
CA SER A 254 1.99 -3.71 4.35
C SER A 254 0.57 -4.21 4.06
N PRO A 255 0.12 -4.20 2.79
CA PRO A 255 -1.17 -4.78 2.38
C PRO A 255 -1.32 -6.26 2.80
N MET A 256 -0.25 -7.03 2.72
CA MET A 256 -0.22 -8.43 3.17
C MET A 256 -0.52 -8.54 4.66
N LEU A 257 0.13 -7.73 5.50
CA LEU A 257 -0.09 -7.76 6.95
C LEU A 257 -1.51 -7.28 7.31
N GLN A 258 -2.04 -6.27 6.62
CA GLN A 258 -3.43 -5.83 6.78
C GLN A 258 -4.40 -6.98 6.50
N TYR A 259 -4.26 -7.62 5.34
CA TYR A 259 -5.13 -8.71 4.90
C TYR A 259 -5.10 -9.88 5.89
N LEU A 260 -3.91 -10.36 6.26
CA LEU A 260 -3.75 -11.48 7.19
C LEU A 260 -4.28 -11.15 8.59
N SER A 261 -4.05 -9.92 9.07
CA SER A 261 -4.55 -9.49 10.38
C SER A 261 -6.08 -9.44 10.43
N TYR A 262 -6.75 -9.01 9.35
CA TYR A 262 -8.22 -9.10 9.26
C TYR A 262 -8.69 -10.55 9.14
N TYR A 263 -7.98 -11.39 8.39
CA TYR A 263 -8.30 -12.81 8.24
C TYR A 263 -8.27 -13.55 9.58
N HIS A 264 -7.26 -13.28 10.43
CA HIS A 264 -7.12 -13.91 11.74
C HIS A 264 -8.32 -13.68 12.68
N ILE A 265 -9.08 -12.59 12.48
CA ILE A 265 -10.32 -12.34 13.23
C ILE A 265 -11.38 -13.40 12.90
N ALA A 266 -11.52 -13.79 11.63
CA ALA A 266 -12.42 -14.86 11.23
C ALA A 266 -11.88 -16.23 11.68
N GLU A 267 -10.57 -16.44 11.52
CA GLU A 267 -9.89 -17.69 11.89
C GLU A 267 -10.05 -18.06 13.37
N HIS A 268 -10.09 -17.06 14.26
CA HIS A 268 -10.37 -17.25 15.69
C HIS A 268 -11.65 -18.08 15.95
N PHE A 269 -12.62 -18.05 15.03
CA PHE A 269 -13.90 -18.75 15.17
C PHE A 269 -14.01 -20.05 14.40
N PHE A 270 -13.02 -20.41 13.56
CA PHE A 270 -13.14 -21.56 12.65
C PHE A 270 -13.42 -22.87 13.36
N GLU A 271 -12.66 -23.19 14.41
CA GLU A 271 -12.86 -24.42 15.17
C GLU A 271 -14.26 -24.46 15.81
N LYS A 272 -14.66 -23.36 16.48
CA LYS A 272 -15.96 -23.28 17.14
C LYS A 272 -17.11 -23.42 16.16
N VAL A 273 -17.09 -22.64 15.07
CA VAL A 273 -18.16 -22.62 14.07
C VAL A 273 -18.27 -23.97 13.35
N PHE A 274 -17.14 -24.58 13.01
CA PHE A 274 -17.13 -25.91 12.40
C PHE A 274 -17.67 -26.99 13.34
N ASN A 275 -17.29 -26.96 14.61
CA ASN A 275 -17.78 -27.90 15.61
C ASN A 275 -19.27 -27.70 15.91
N ASP A 276 -19.75 -26.45 15.95
CA ASP A 276 -21.18 -26.11 16.09
C ASP A 276 -22.00 -26.69 14.92
N ASP A 277 -21.56 -26.47 13.68
CA ASP A 277 -22.21 -27.02 12.46
C ASP A 277 -22.21 -28.55 12.48
N PHE A 278 -21.09 -29.16 12.86
CA PHE A 278 -20.99 -30.62 12.96
C PHE A 278 -21.93 -31.20 14.02
N ALA A 279 -21.98 -30.59 15.21
CA ALA A 279 -22.91 -30.99 16.27
C ALA A 279 -24.37 -30.87 15.81
N GLU A 280 -24.69 -29.81 15.07
CA GLU A 280 -26.02 -29.59 14.51
C GLU A 280 -26.39 -30.63 13.45
N GLN A 281 -25.45 -31.02 12.56
CA GLN A 281 -25.67 -32.12 11.61
C GLN A 281 -25.95 -33.45 12.32
N VAL A 282 -25.23 -33.76 13.39
CA VAL A 282 -25.47 -34.96 14.21
C VAL A 282 -26.85 -34.89 14.87
N ARG A 283 -27.21 -33.74 15.48
CA ARG A 283 -28.53 -33.53 16.09
C ARG A 283 -29.65 -33.74 15.07
N ARG A 284 -29.56 -33.12 13.89
CA ARG A 284 -30.55 -33.27 12.82
C ARG A 284 -30.71 -34.72 12.38
N LYS A 285 -29.60 -35.45 12.24
CA LYS A 285 -29.62 -36.87 11.86
C LYS A 285 -30.30 -37.77 12.89
N ILE A 286 -30.12 -37.47 14.18
CA ILE A 286 -30.75 -38.22 15.28
C ILE A 286 -32.23 -37.82 15.44
N ALA A 287 -32.57 -36.55 15.20
CA ALA A 287 -33.92 -36.02 15.31
C ALA A 287 -34.82 -36.36 14.12
N ASP A 288 -34.25 -36.86 13.02
CA ASP A 288 -35.00 -37.29 11.84
C ASP A 288 -36.07 -38.34 12.23
N PRO A 289 -37.36 -38.15 11.89
CA PRO A 289 -38.42 -39.12 12.22
C PRO A 289 -38.18 -40.53 11.66
N ALA A 290 -37.40 -40.67 10.59
CA ALA A 290 -37.02 -41.95 10.03
C ALA A 290 -35.92 -42.65 10.84
N PHE A 291 -35.20 -41.94 11.72
CA PHE A 291 -34.14 -42.47 12.56
C PHE A 291 -34.70 -43.31 13.72
N SER A 292 -34.12 -44.49 13.94
CA SER A 292 -34.48 -45.37 15.06
C SER A 292 -33.26 -45.75 15.89
N LEU A 293 -33.31 -45.43 17.18
CA LEU A 293 -32.32 -45.87 18.17
C LEU A 293 -32.25 -47.40 18.33
N LYS A 294 -33.25 -48.14 17.83
CA LYS A 294 -33.26 -49.62 17.87
C LYS A 294 -32.64 -50.24 16.62
N ARG A 295 -32.50 -49.48 15.53
CA ARG A 295 -32.00 -49.99 14.24
C ARG A 295 -30.50 -49.77 14.15
N THR A 296 -29.74 -50.87 14.22
CA THR A 296 -28.26 -50.85 14.17
C THR A 296 -27.71 -50.09 12.95
N LYS A 297 -28.39 -50.17 11.80
CA LYS A 297 -28.00 -49.45 10.57
C LYS A 297 -27.98 -47.92 10.77
N ASP A 298 -28.93 -47.38 11.54
CA ASP A 298 -29.04 -45.93 11.76
C ASP A 298 -27.96 -45.44 12.71
N ILE A 299 -27.72 -46.18 13.79
CA ILE A 299 -26.62 -45.94 14.73
C ILE A 299 -25.28 -45.99 13.98
N GLN A 300 -25.08 -47.01 13.13
CA GLN A 300 -23.89 -47.10 12.26
C GLN A 300 -23.80 -45.91 11.30
N GLY A 301 -24.92 -45.37 10.84
CA GLY A 301 -24.96 -44.15 10.02
C GLY A 301 -24.44 -42.91 10.77
N VAL A 302 -24.75 -42.77 12.05
CA VAL A 302 -24.22 -41.70 12.91
C VAL A 302 -22.73 -41.94 13.20
N ILE A 303 -22.34 -43.16 13.57
CA ILE A 303 -20.93 -43.53 13.78
C ILE A 303 -20.10 -43.22 12.53
N LYS A 304 -20.58 -43.60 11.34
CA LYS A 304 -19.91 -43.29 10.06
C LYS A 304 -19.71 -41.80 9.85
N LEU A 305 -20.72 -40.97 10.17
CA LEU A 305 -20.63 -39.51 10.07
C LEU A 305 -19.54 -38.94 11.00
N VAL A 306 -19.44 -39.46 12.23
CA VAL A 306 -18.40 -39.07 13.19
C VAL A 306 -17.02 -39.51 12.74
N THR A 307 -16.88 -40.77 12.30
CA THR A 307 -15.59 -41.32 11.88
C THR A 307 -15.09 -40.71 10.57
N SER A 308 -15.99 -40.37 9.63
CA SER A 308 -15.60 -39.71 8.39
C SER A 308 -15.08 -38.30 8.63
N ASN A 309 -15.69 -37.55 9.55
CA ASN A 309 -15.22 -36.22 9.90
C ASN A 309 -13.86 -36.27 10.63
N GLN A 310 -13.68 -37.21 11.58
CA GLN A 310 -12.40 -37.40 12.27
C GLN A 310 -11.24 -37.80 11.34
N ARG A 311 -11.51 -38.57 10.27
CA ARG A 311 -10.49 -38.92 9.27
C ARG A 311 -10.05 -37.72 8.45
N LYS A 312 -10.99 -36.89 7.98
CA LYS A 312 -10.66 -35.65 7.26
C LYS A 312 -9.76 -34.73 8.08
N VAL A 313 -10.05 -34.57 9.38
CA VAL A 313 -9.24 -33.76 10.29
C VAL A 313 -7.80 -34.29 10.44
N ARG A 314 -7.58 -35.60 10.33
CA ARG A 314 -6.25 -36.21 10.44
C ARG A 314 -5.43 -36.14 9.14
N ASP A 315 -6.07 -36.33 7.99
CA ASP A 315 -5.38 -36.39 6.70
C ASP A 315 -5.04 -34.99 6.15
N GLU A 316 -5.85 -33.96 6.48
CA GLU A 316 -5.64 -32.56 6.05
C GLU A 316 -4.99 -31.69 7.14
N GLY A 317 -4.64 -32.27 8.29
CA GLY A 317 -3.93 -31.56 9.37
C GLY A 317 -4.76 -30.56 10.17
N GLY A 318 -6.10 -30.59 10.06
CA GLY A 318 -6.97 -29.67 10.81
C GLY A 318 -8.41 -29.59 10.31
N VAL A 319 -9.08 -28.49 10.69
CA VAL A 319 -10.41 -28.11 10.20
C VAL A 319 -10.30 -27.68 8.73
N ASP A 320 -11.28 -28.05 7.91
CA ASP A 320 -11.44 -27.53 6.53
C ASP A 320 -11.62 -26.00 6.59
N GLU A 321 -10.51 -25.27 6.43
CA GLU A 321 -10.39 -23.82 6.63
C GLU A 321 -11.36 -23.06 5.73
N GLN A 322 -11.47 -23.48 4.46
CA GLN A 322 -12.37 -22.84 3.50
C GLN A 322 -13.83 -23.03 3.92
N ARG A 323 -14.21 -24.24 4.36
CA ARG A 323 -15.56 -24.50 4.86
C ARG A 323 -15.85 -23.74 6.15
N ALA A 324 -14.89 -23.68 7.08
CA ALA A 324 -15.05 -22.96 8.34
C ALA A 324 -15.21 -21.45 8.09
N LEU A 325 -14.50 -20.90 7.10
CA LEU A 325 -14.70 -19.51 6.66
C LEU A 325 -16.10 -19.30 6.08
N ALA A 326 -16.59 -20.20 5.22
CA ALA A 326 -17.94 -20.10 4.67
C ALA A 326 -19.01 -20.07 5.78
N LEU A 327 -18.92 -21.00 6.74
CA LEU A 327 -19.83 -21.03 7.89
C LEU A 327 -19.72 -19.78 8.77
N THR A 328 -18.52 -19.22 8.91
CA THR A 328 -18.28 -17.98 9.67
C THR A 328 -18.95 -16.79 9.00
N LEU A 329 -18.81 -16.66 7.67
CA LEU A 329 -19.49 -15.62 6.90
C LEU A 329 -21.01 -15.79 6.93
N GLU A 330 -21.51 -17.02 6.79
CA GLU A 330 -22.95 -17.31 6.90
C GLU A 330 -23.53 -16.89 8.25
N LYS A 331 -22.79 -17.12 9.34
CA LYS A 331 -23.26 -16.89 10.71
C LYS A 331 -23.19 -15.41 11.14
N PHE A 332 -22.19 -14.66 10.66
CA PHE A 332 -21.87 -13.34 11.22
C PHE A 332 -21.89 -12.18 10.22
N VAL A 333 -21.96 -12.44 8.91
CA VAL A 333 -21.91 -11.38 7.88
C VAL A 333 -23.26 -11.20 7.22
N GLU A 334 -23.83 -10.02 7.39
CA GLU A 334 -25.01 -9.52 6.69
C GLU A 334 -24.58 -8.94 5.34
N THR A 335 -25.14 -9.50 4.26
CA THR A 335 -24.76 -9.19 2.87
C THR A 335 -25.08 -7.72 2.51
N ASP A 336 -26.27 -7.24 2.86
CA ASP A 336 -26.71 -5.87 2.56
C ASP A 336 -25.78 -4.83 3.20
N ARG A 337 -25.42 -5.07 4.47
CA ARG A 337 -24.49 -4.22 5.20
C ARG A 337 -23.07 -4.23 4.58
N LEU A 338 -22.60 -5.40 4.13
CA LEU A 338 -21.32 -5.53 3.44
C LEU A 338 -21.31 -4.71 2.13
N LEU A 339 -22.38 -4.81 1.33
CA LEU A 339 -22.55 -4.04 0.10
C LEU A 339 -22.54 -2.52 0.37
N ASP A 340 -23.26 -2.06 1.39
CA ASP A 340 -23.33 -0.65 1.74
C ASP A 340 -21.97 -0.11 2.21
N ASP A 341 -21.24 -0.87 3.03
CA ASP A 341 -19.91 -0.51 3.49
C ASP A 341 -18.89 -0.46 2.33
N LEU A 342 -18.97 -1.39 1.37
CA LEU A 342 -18.16 -1.39 0.17
C LEU A 342 -18.47 -0.20 -0.74
N ARG A 343 -19.75 0.08 -1.04
CA ARG A 343 -20.17 1.21 -1.88
C ARG A 343 -19.78 2.56 -1.28
N THR A 344 -19.88 2.69 0.05
CA THR A 344 -19.46 3.89 0.78
C THR A 344 -17.94 4.08 0.72
N HIS A 345 -17.17 2.99 0.67
CA HIS A 345 -15.73 3.03 0.58
C HIS A 345 -15.25 3.35 -0.84
N ASP A 346 -15.65 2.53 -1.81
CA ASP A 346 -15.41 2.68 -3.23
C ASP A 346 -16.40 1.79 -4.02
N ALA A 347 -17.34 2.43 -4.72
CA ALA A 347 -18.37 1.72 -5.49
C ALA A 347 -17.79 0.85 -6.62
N SER A 348 -16.61 1.18 -7.15
CA SER A 348 -15.97 0.40 -8.24
C SER A 348 -15.53 -1.00 -7.79
N LEU A 349 -15.42 -1.24 -6.48
CA LEU A 349 -15.04 -2.55 -5.96
C LEU A 349 -16.10 -3.63 -6.22
N ILE A 350 -17.38 -3.26 -6.31
CA ILE A 350 -18.47 -4.20 -6.59
C ILE A 350 -18.27 -4.83 -7.98
N ASP A 351 -18.06 -3.99 -9.00
CA ASP A 351 -17.78 -4.44 -10.37
C ASP A 351 -16.45 -5.21 -10.43
N TYR A 352 -15.43 -4.75 -9.69
CA TYR A 352 -14.14 -5.43 -9.61
C TYR A 352 -14.28 -6.87 -9.11
N TYR A 353 -15.00 -7.12 -8.02
CA TYR A 353 -15.17 -8.49 -7.49
C TYR A 353 -15.96 -9.40 -8.43
N LYS A 354 -16.88 -8.84 -9.20
CA LYS A 354 -17.70 -9.56 -10.17
C LYS A 354 -16.92 -9.97 -11.42
N GLU A 355 -15.99 -9.15 -11.86
CA GLU A 355 -15.32 -9.32 -13.17
C GLU A 355 -13.84 -9.70 -13.09
N ASN A 356 -13.18 -9.44 -11.96
CA ASN A 356 -11.73 -9.51 -11.86
C ASN A 356 -11.24 -10.36 -10.67
N SER A 357 -10.03 -10.89 -10.84
CA SER A 357 -9.21 -11.53 -9.80
C SER A 357 -7.81 -10.93 -9.86
N PRO A 358 -7.12 -10.78 -8.72
CA PRO A 358 -5.71 -10.41 -8.71
C PRO A 358 -4.85 -11.45 -9.46
N SER A 359 -3.85 -10.98 -10.20
CA SER A 359 -2.96 -11.78 -11.03
C SER A 359 -2.13 -12.81 -10.25
N PHE A 360 -1.89 -12.53 -8.96
CA PHE A 360 -1.16 -13.38 -8.04
C PHE A 360 -2.02 -14.48 -7.38
N SER A 361 -3.32 -14.52 -7.63
CA SER A 361 -4.22 -15.52 -7.04
C SER A 361 -5.14 -16.17 -8.08
N GLU A 362 -5.38 -17.48 -7.92
CA GLU A 362 -6.43 -18.20 -8.67
C GLU A 362 -7.78 -18.09 -7.98
N ASN A 363 -8.07 -16.92 -7.41
CA ASN A 363 -9.30 -16.71 -6.69
C ASN A 363 -10.50 -16.66 -7.66
N VAL A 364 -11.71 -16.79 -7.11
CA VAL A 364 -12.93 -16.76 -7.90
C VAL A 364 -13.53 -15.35 -7.94
N THR A 365 -14.17 -15.01 -9.05
CA THR A 365 -15.07 -13.86 -9.11
C THR A 365 -16.34 -14.13 -8.32
N VAL A 366 -16.91 -13.07 -7.75
CA VAL A 366 -18.08 -13.15 -6.87
C VAL A 366 -19.03 -12.01 -7.21
N ASP A 367 -20.25 -12.37 -7.61
CA ASP A 367 -21.34 -11.42 -7.76
C ASP A 367 -22.01 -11.22 -6.40
N LEU A 368 -21.64 -10.15 -5.68
CA LEU A 368 -22.17 -9.84 -4.35
C LEU A 368 -23.66 -9.44 -4.39
N GLU A 369 -24.22 -9.17 -5.57
CA GLU A 369 -25.63 -8.82 -5.76
C GLU A 369 -26.48 -10.03 -6.22
N ALA A 370 -25.91 -11.23 -6.25
CA ALA A 370 -26.62 -12.43 -6.63
C ALA A 370 -27.76 -12.78 -5.65
N SER A 371 -28.89 -13.24 -6.18
CA SER A 371 -30.07 -13.60 -5.39
C SER A 371 -29.90 -14.85 -4.52
N ARG A 372 -28.89 -15.69 -4.81
CA ARG A 372 -28.61 -16.93 -4.07
C ARG A 372 -27.56 -16.69 -3.01
N GLU A 373 -27.97 -16.14 -1.88
CA GLU A 373 -27.07 -15.68 -0.81
C GLU A 373 -26.10 -16.78 -0.31
N THR A 374 -26.56 -18.02 -0.12
CA THR A 374 -25.70 -19.13 0.33
C THR A 374 -24.60 -19.47 -0.70
N GLU A 375 -24.94 -19.53 -1.99
CA GLU A 375 -23.96 -19.79 -3.05
C GLU A 375 -22.97 -18.63 -3.17
N MET A 376 -23.45 -17.39 -3.03
CA MET A 376 -22.62 -16.19 -3.01
C MET A 376 -21.65 -16.20 -1.82
N LYS A 377 -22.11 -16.50 -0.59
CA LYS A 377 -21.23 -16.57 0.59
C LYS A 377 -20.19 -17.69 0.49
N ALA A 378 -20.53 -18.82 -0.12
CA ALA A 378 -19.57 -19.89 -0.40
C ALA A 378 -18.50 -19.44 -1.41
N ALA A 379 -18.89 -18.71 -2.47
CA ALA A 379 -17.96 -18.12 -3.43
C ALA A 379 -17.08 -17.04 -2.80
N LEU A 380 -17.65 -16.19 -1.94
CA LEU A 380 -16.95 -15.17 -1.17
C LEU A 380 -15.89 -15.79 -0.24
N ALA A 381 -16.26 -16.83 0.51
CA ALA A 381 -15.31 -17.58 1.35
C ALA A 381 -14.18 -18.16 0.52
N LYS A 382 -14.50 -18.75 -0.64
CA LYS A 382 -13.50 -19.30 -1.57
C LYS A 382 -12.55 -18.20 -2.06
N ARG A 383 -13.05 -17.03 -2.45
CA ARG A 383 -12.22 -15.89 -2.88
C ARG A 383 -11.26 -15.44 -1.77
N ILE A 384 -11.77 -15.23 -0.55
CA ILE A 384 -10.98 -14.78 0.59
C ILE A 384 -9.90 -15.82 0.96
N TYR A 385 -10.27 -17.11 0.99
CA TYR A 385 -9.36 -18.22 1.29
C TYR A 385 -8.26 -18.38 0.23
N GLN A 386 -8.60 -18.38 -1.06
CA GLN A 386 -7.62 -18.51 -2.13
C GLN A 386 -6.65 -17.32 -2.15
N THR A 387 -7.13 -16.10 -1.90
CA THR A 387 -6.28 -14.93 -1.76
C THR A 387 -5.32 -15.11 -0.58
N ARG A 388 -5.80 -15.50 0.61
CA ARG A 388 -4.95 -15.80 1.79
C ARG A 388 -3.88 -16.83 1.47
N ASN A 389 -4.24 -17.93 0.80
CA ASN A 389 -3.31 -18.98 0.44
C ASN A 389 -2.22 -18.49 -0.53
N SER A 390 -2.56 -17.63 -1.49
CA SER A 390 -1.58 -17.01 -2.38
C SER A 390 -0.57 -16.11 -1.64
N LEU A 391 -0.96 -15.52 -0.50
CA LEU A 391 -0.06 -14.71 0.35
C LEU A 391 0.89 -15.58 1.18
N VAL A 392 0.42 -16.71 1.70
CA VAL A 392 1.18 -17.56 2.66
C VAL A 392 1.99 -18.64 1.96
N HIS A 393 1.52 -19.15 0.81
CA HIS A 393 2.12 -20.28 0.11
C HIS A 393 2.86 -19.87 -1.16
N ALA A 394 3.85 -18.98 -1.03
CA ALA A 394 4.77 -18.63 -2.10
C ALA A 394 5.94 -19.62 -2.19
N LYS A 395 5.75 -20.75 -2.88
CA LYS A 395 6.84 -21.71 -3.18
C LYS A 395 7.46 -21.42 -4.54
N ASP A 396 8.76 -21.69 -4.68
CA ASP A 396 9.42 -21.56 -5.97
C ASP A 396 8.84 -22.55 -6.99
N GLY A 397 8.59 -22.08 -8.21
CA GLY A 397 7.91 -22.84 -9.28
C GLY A 397 6.37 -22.91 -9.19
N ALA A 398 5.74 -22.51 -8.08
CA ALA A 398 4.28 -22.38 -8.01
C ALA A 398 3.85 -21.02 -8.60
N ARG A 399 2.98 -21.05 -9.60
CA ARG A 399 2.29 -19.85 -10.11
C ARG A 399 0.78 -20.11 -10.12
N PRO A 400 -0.03 -19.08 -9.81
CA PRO A 400 0.36 -17.71 -9.43
C PRO A 400 0.82 -17.59 -7.96
N LYS A 401 1.64 -16.58 -7.64
CA LYS A 401 2.18 -16.32 -6.28
C LYS A 401 2.21 -14.82 -5.98
N TYR A 402 1.95 -14.45 -4.73
CA TYR A 402 2.10 -13.07 -4.29
C TYR A 402 3.57 -12.69 -4.15
N SER A 403 3.92 -11.54 -4.73
CA SER A 403 5.22 -10.89 -4.67
C SER A 403 5.06 -9.55 -3.95
N PRO A 404 5.61 -9.41 -2.73
CA PRO A 404 5.54 -8.15 -1.98
C PRO A 404 6.01 -6.97 -2.81
N PHE A 405 5.36 -5.81 -2.64
CA PHE A 405 5.63 -4.54 -3.33
C PHE A 405 5.26 -4.48 -4.82
N ILE A 406 5.18 -5.63 -5.51
CA ILE A 406 4.73 -5.71 -6.91
C ILE A 406 3.21 -5.83 -6.94
N ASP A 407 2.68 -6.76 -6.15
CA ASP A 407 1.26 -7.14 -6.16
C ASP A 407 0.43 -6.37 -5.13
N ASP A 408 1.05 -5.42 -4.41
CA ASP A 408 0.45 -4.64 -3.33
C ASP A 408 -0.80 -3.88 -3.79
N ASP A 409 -0.75 -3.29 -4.98
CA ASP A 409 -1.86 -2.50 -5.53
C ASP A 409 -3.07 -3.39 -5.86
N GLU A 410 -2.84 -4.59 -6.37
CA GLU A 410 -3.89 -5.58 -6.62
C GLU A 410 -4.46 -6.10 -5.29
N LEU A 411 -3.59 -6.44 -4.32
CA LEU A 411 -4.02 -6.90 -2.99
C LEU A 411 -4.81 -5.82 -2.24
N SER A 412 -4.48 -4.54 -2.43
CA SER A 412 -5.18 -3.43 -1.78
C SER A 412 -6.68 -3.40 -2.09
N LYS A 413 -7.10 -3.93 -3.25
CA LYS A 413 -8.51 -4.05 -3.65
C LYS A 413 -9.25 -5.18 -2.93
N GLU A 414 -8.53 -6.18 -2.41
CA GLU A 414 -9.11 -7.30 -1.64
C GLU A 414 -9.25 -6.96 -0.14
N ILE A 415 -8.51 -5.98 0.37
CA ILE A 415 -8.50 -5.63 1.80
C ILE A 415 -9.85 -5.13 2.32
N PRO A 416 -10.59 -4.24 1.62
CA PRO A 416 -11.91 -3.79 2.07
C PRO A 416 -12.89 -4.94 2.31
N LEU A 417 -12.86 -5.95 1.45
CA LEU A 417 -13.72 -7.13 1.54
C LEU A 417 -13.50 -7.89 2.86
N VAL A 418 -12.26 -8.28 3.16
CA VAL A 418 -11.95 -9.02 4.40
C VAL A 418 -12.12 -8.14 5.64
N ARG A 419 -11.80 -6.83 5.54
CA ARG A 419 -11.98 -5.87 6.64
C ARG A 419 -13.43 -5.76 7.07
N PHE A 420 -14.36 -5.53 6.15
CA PHE A 420 -15.76 -5.33 6.49
C PHE A 420 -16.42 -6.60 7.00
N CYS A 421 -16.03 -7.77 6.50
CA CYS A 421 -16.40 -9.05 7.10
C CYS A 421 -15.89 -9.16 8.55
N ALA A 422 -14.61 -8.84 8.80
CA ALA A 422 -14.01 -8.89 10.13
C ALA A 422 -14.67 -7.91 11.12
N GLU A 423 -15.03 -6.71 10.69
CA GLU A 423 -15.77 -5.74 11.51
C GLU A 423 -17.13 -6.29 11.96
N GLN A 424 -17.87 -6.95 11.07
CA GLN A 424 -19.14 -7.60 11.43
C GLN A 424 -18.94 -8.75 12.40
N VAL A 425 -17.91 -9.59 12.20
CA VAL A 425 -17.56 -10.69 13.12
C VAL A 425 -17.23 -10.18 14.53
N ILE A 426 -16.45 -9.09 14.66
CA ILE A 426 -16.14 -8.48 15.96
C ILE A 426 -17.42 -7.96 16.63
N ILE A 427 -18.24 -7.23 15.88
CA ILE A 427 -19.47 -6.62 16.39
C ILE A 427 -20.46 -7.68 16.88
N ALA A 428 -20.61 -8.79 16.14
CA ALA A 428 -21.47 -9.91 16.53
C ALA A 428 -21.09 -10.56 17.87
N HIS A 429 -19.85 -10.36 18.33
CA HIS A 429 -19.34 -10.89 19.60
C HIS A 429 -19.15 -9.82 20.68
N GLY A 430 -19.60 -8.59 20.43
CA GLY A 430 -19.62 -7.53 21.44
C GLY A 430 -20.55 -7.89 22.60
N LYS A 431 -20.17 -7.53 23.81
CA LYS A 431 -21.00 -7.65 25.02
C LYS A 431 -21.37 -6.26 25.51
N VAL A 432 -22.66 -5.99 25.67
CA VAL A 432 -23.14 -4.73 26.24
C VAL A 432 -22.53 -4.54 27.63
N MET A 433 -22.02 -3.33 27.88
CA MET A 433 -21.38 -2.95 29.15
C MET A 433 -22.37 -2.82 30.30
#